data_AF-A0A4P8SCG0-F1
#
_entry.id   AF-A0A4P8SCG0-F1
#
_cell.length_a   1.000
_cell.length_b   1.000
_cell.length_c   1.000
_cell.angle_alpha   90.00
_cell.angle_beta   90.00
_cell.angle_gamma   90.00
#
_symmetry.space_group_name_H-M   'P 1'
#
loop_
_entity.id
_entity.type
_entity.pdbx_description
1 polymer ?
#
loop_
_entity_poly.entity_id
_entity_poly.type
_entity_poly.pdbx_seq_one_letter_code
_entity_poly.pdbx_strand_id
1 'polypeptide(L)'
;MQEGTLRLLTSGELRLARELFHDAINYAKVWIHCDSYLPFGLQQPQRVMAPNGEIYFRSYNYCADFSLADIVRQHLFMHEMTHVWQFQKSYNVRLHGLFFL
;
A
#
# COMPACT_ATOMS: atom_id res chain seq x y z
N MET A 1 9.34 -11.49 -8.55
CA MET A 1 8.26 -10.87 -9.35
C MET A 1 8.89 -9.81 -10.26
N GLN A 2 8.37 -9.63 -11.47
CA GLN A 2 8.84 -8.59 -12.38
C GLN A 2 8.20 -7.25 -11.99
N GLU A 3 8.99 -6.18 -11.91
CA GLU A 3 8.46 -4.83 -11.65
C GLU A 3 7.69 -4.29 -12.86
N GLY A 4 6.80 -3.32 -12.64
CA GLY A 4 5.91 -2.75 -13.66
C GLY A 4 4.53 -3.42 -13.73
N THR A 5 4.12 -4.11 -12.66
CA THR A 5 2.77 -4.70 -12.57
C THR A 5 1.86 -3.89 -11.64
N LEU A 6 0.57 -3.92 -11.95
CA LEU A 6 -0.47 -3.17 -11.27
C LEU A 6 -1.68 -4.07 -11.02
N ARG A 7 -2.26 -4.03 -9.81
CA ARG A 7 -3.49 -4.76 -9.51
C ARG A 7 -4.35 -4.07 -8.45
N LEU A 8 -5.60 -4.48 -8.39
CA LEU A 8 -6.48 -4.18 -7.25
C LEU A 8 -6.21 -5.16 -6.09
N LEU A 9 -6.82 -4.85 -4.95
CA LEU A 9 -6.81 -5.70 -3.76
C LEU A 9 -7.43 -7.07 -4.05
N THR A 10 -6.82 -8.12 -3.52
CA THR A 10 -7.42 -9.46 -3.55
C THR A 10 -8.59 -9.55 -2.57
N SER A 11 -9.41 -10.60 -2.67
CA SER A 11 -10.47 -10.86 -1.68
C SER A 11 -9.94 -11.05 -0.25
N GLY A 12 -8.73 -11.61 -0.12
CA GLY A 12 -8.08 -11.81 1.18
C GLY A 12 -7.63 -10.47 1.79
N GLU A 13 -6.99 -9.63 1.00
CA GLU A 13 -6.56 -8.29 1.39
C GLU A 13 -7.75 -7.37 1.72
N LEU A 14 -8.83 -7.45 0.94
CA LEU A 14 -10.07 -6.74 1.22
C LEU A 14 -10.65 -7.13 2.59
N ARG A 15 -10.67 -8.43 2.91
CA ARG A 15 -11.15 -8.91 4.21
C ARG A 15 -10.25 -8.38 5.34
N LEU A 16 -8.94 -8.55 5.20
CA LEU A 16 -7.96 -8.09 6.19
C LEU A 16 -8.07 -6.58 6.46
N ALA A 17 -8.16 -5.77 5.40
CA ALA A 17 -8.29 -4.33 5.55
C ALA A 17 -9.65 -3.91 6.11
N ARG A 18 -10.73 -4.64 5.81
CA ARG A 18 -12.07 -4.37 6.36
C ARG A 18 -12.20 -4.67 7.85
N GLU A 19 -11.38 -5.58 8.39
CA GLU A 19 -11.38 -5.85 9.84
C GLU A 19 -11.00 -4.63 10.67
N LEU A 20 -10.15 -3.74 10.13
CA LEU A 20 -9.72 -2.52 10.80
C LEU A 20 -10.45 -1.27 10.32
N PHE A 21 -10.59 -1.10 9.00
CA PHE A 21 -11.10 0.15 8.42
C PHE A 21 -12.58 0.10 8.06
N HIS A 22 -13.23 -1.06 8.13
CA HIS A 22 -14.64 -1.26 7.78
C HIS A 22 -14.99 -0.62 6.41
N ASP A 23 -15.94 0.31 6.36
CA ASP A 23 -16.34 1.03 5.15
C ASP A 23 -15.69 2.42 5.04
N ALA A 24 -14.67 2.70 5.84
CA ALA A 24 -14.03 4.01 5.87
C ALA A 24 -13.13 4.29 4.64
N ILE A 25 -12.75 3.26 3.90
CA ILE A 25 -11.94 3.32 2.67
C ILE A 25 -12.80 2.88 1.49
N ASN A 26 -12.74 3.63 0.40
CA ASN A 26 -13.20 3.17 -0.90
C ASN A 26 -12.14 2.26 -1.53
N TYR A 27 -12.22 0.97 -1.23
CA TYR A 27 -11.26 -0.04 -1.67
C TYR A 27 -11.18 -0.21 -3.19
N ALA A 28 -12.25 0.11 -3.92
CA ALA A 28 -12.26 0.03 -5.38
C ALA A 28 -11.32 1.05 -6.05
N LYS A 29 -10.80 2.02 -5.28
CA LYS A 29 -9.83 3.03 -5.72
C LYS A 29 -8.41 2.74 -5.25
N VAL A 30 -8.17 1.64 -4.54
CA VAL A 30 -6.85 1.31 -3.99
C VAL A 30 -6.14 0.36 -4.93
N TRP A 31 -5.07 0.86 -5.54
CA TRP A 31 -4.19 0.08 -6.40
C TRP A 31 -2.91 -0.32 -5.68
N ILE A 32 -2.43 -1.53 -5.98
CA ILE A 32 -1.12 -2.03 -5.55
C ILE A 32 -0.22 -2.12 -6.78
N HIS A 33 0.88 -1.37 -6.73
CA HIS A 33 1.95 -1.38 -7.73
C HIS A 33 3.09 -2.25 -7.25
N CYS A 34 3.60 -3.11 -8.13
CA CYS A 34 4.94 -3.70 -7.99
C CYS A 34 5.92 -2.83 -8.78
N ASP A 35 6.11 -1.59 -8.38
CA ASP A 35 6.95 -0.63 -9.10
C ASP A 35 7.44 0.48 -8.16
N SER A 36 8.37 1.29 -8.65
CA SER A 36 8.86 2.48 -7.98
C SER A 36 7.90 3.65 -8.19
N TYR A 37 7.49 4.29 -7.09
CA TYR A 37 6.81 5.58 -7.14
C TYR A 37 7.73 6.71 -7.65
N LEU A 38 9.01 6.67 -7.30
CA LEU A 38 10.00 7.69 -7.71
C LEU A 38 10.56 7.38 -9.10
N PRO A 39 10.79 8.41 -9.94
CA PRO A 39 11.33 8.22 -11.28
C PRO A 39 12.73 7.59 -11.22
N PHE A 40 13.10 6.90 -12.30
CA PHE A 40 14.39 6.21 -12.44
C PHE A 40 14.64 5.12 -11.39
N GLY A 41 13.58 4.59 -10.75
CA GLY A 41 13.71 3.53 -9.75
C GLY A 41 14.38 3.99 -8.46
N LEU A 42 14.37 5.29 -8.16
CA LEU A 42 15.04 5.88 -7.00
C LEU A 42 14.41 5.50 -5.64
N GLN A 43 13.24 4.87 -5.63
CA GLN A 43 12.69 4.29 -4.40
C GLN A 43 13.57 3.14 -3.94
N GLN A 44 14.05 3.18 -2.72
CA GLN A 44 14.87 2.09 -2.19
C GLN A 44 14.13 0.75 -2.24
N PRO A 45 14.80 -0.37 -2.58
CA PRO A 45 14.15 -1.68 -2.76
C PRO A 45 13.34 -2.18 -1.57
N GLN A 46 13.66 -1.74 -0.36
CA GLN A 46 13.00 -2.16 0.88
C GLN A 46 11.90 -1.20 1.33
N ARG A 47 11.73 -0.07 0.63
CA ARG A 47 10.76 0.95 1.02
C ARG A 47 9.43 0.73 0.34
N VAL A 48 8.35 0.94 1.08
CA VAL A 48 6.99 1.00 0.54
C VAL A 48 6.47 2.43 0.66
N MET A 49 5.60 2.85 -0.26
CA MET A 49 5.06 4.20 -0.26
C MET A 49 3.57 4.20 -0.64
N ALA A 50 2.77 5.04 0.03
CA ALA A 50 1.38 5.30 -0.35
C ALA A 50 1.01 6.80 -0.42
N PRO A 51 1.58 7.56 -1.37
CA PRO A 51 1.49 9.03 -1.37
C PRO A 51 0.18 9.62 -1.91
N ASN A 52 -0.56 8.86 -2.71
CA ASN A 52 -1.71 9.33 -3.51
C ASN A 52 -2.96 8.44 -3.32
N GLY A 53 -3.00 7.63 -2.27
CA GLY A 53 -4.09 6.67 -2.03
C GLY A 53 -3.93 5.33 -2.77
N GLU A 54 -2.79 5.13 -3.44
CA GLU A 54 -2.34 3.87 -4.02
C GLU A 54 -1.05 3.44 -3.32
N ILE A 55 -0.69 2.16 -3.37
CA ILE A 55 0.46 1.61 -2.64
C ILE A 55 1.52 1.08 -3.62
N TYR A 56 2.77 1.48 -3.42
CA TYR A 56 3.91 1.16 -4.27
C TYR A 56 4.91 0.29 -3.52
N PHE A 57 4.88 -1.01 -3.83
CA PHE A 57 5.87 -1.97 -3.35
C PHE A 57 6.94 -2.19 -4.40
N ARG A 58 8.20 -2.21 -3.97
CA ARG A 58 9.28 -2.78 -4.78
C ARG A 58 9.23 -4.30 -4.75
N SER A 59 9.84 -4.93 -5.75
CA SER A 59 9.84 -6.40 -5.93
C SER A 59 10.26 -7.21 -4.69
N TYR A 60 11.07 -6.64 -3.80
CA TYR A 60 11.52 -7.27 -2.55
C TYR A 60 10.39 -7.46 -1.52
N ASN A 61 9.52 -6.46 -1.36
CA ASN A 61 8.41 -6.49 -0.38
C ASN A 61 7.07 -6.90 -1.00
N TYR A 62 6.98 -6.95 -2.33
CA TYR A 62 5.74 -7.27 -3.02
C TYR A 62 5.27 -8.71 -2.76
N CYS A 63 3.97 -8.88 -2.57
CA CYS A 63 3.28 -10.17 -2.53
C CYS A 63 2.08 -10.20 -3.47
N ALA A 64 1.82 -11.37 -4.06
CA ALA A 64 0.65 -11.59 -4.89
C ALA A 64 -0.66 -11.47 -4.08
N ASP A 65 -0.63 -11.89 -2.82
CA ASP A 65 -1.68 -11.70 -1.83
C ASP A 65 -1.05 -11.48 -0.44
N PHE A 66 -1.17 -10.28 0.11
CA PHE A 66 -0.62 -9.94 1.42
C PHE A 66 -1.32 -10.66 2.57
N SER A 67 -2.59 -11.08 2.41
CA SER A 67 -3.31 -11.81 3.47
C SER A 67 -2.79 -13.23 3.72
N LEU A 68 -2.01 -13.77 2.77
CA LEU A 68 -1.35 -15.07 2.87
C LEU A 68 0.15 -14.94 3.17
N ALA A 69 0.65 -13.70 3.29
CA ALA A 69 2.06 -13.45 3.57
C ALA A 69 2.40 -13.66 5.05
N ASP A 70 3.68 -13.60 5.38
CA ASP A 70 4.14 -13.59 6.77
C ASP A 70 3.66 -12.33 7.51
N ILE A 71 3.70 -12.38 8.85
CA ILE A 71 3.17 -11.31 9.71
C ILE A 71 3.83 -9.95 9.46
N VAL A 72 5.10 -9.91 9.06
CA VAL A 72 5.83 -8.66 8.80
C VAL A 72 5.25 -7.99 7.56
N ARG A 73 5.00 -8.75 6.50
CA ARG A 73 4.40 -8.23 5.27
C ARG A 73 2.92 -7.91 5.42
N GLN A 74 2.16 -8.67 6.20
CA GLN A 74 0.78 -8.31 6.57
C GLN A 74 0.74 -6.98 7.32
N HIS A 75 1.63 -6.81 8.31
CA HIS A 75 1.74 -5.56 9.05
C HIS A 75 2.11 -4.39 8.15
N LEU A 76 3.08 -4.56 7.26
CA LEU A 76 3.50 -3.53 6.30
C LEU A 76 2.36 -3.14 5.36
N PHE A 77 1.60 -4.11 4.84
CA PHE A 77 0.41 -3.83 4.04
C PHE A 77 -0.64 -3.01 4.82
N MET A 78 -0.94 -3.40 6.06
CA MET A 78 -1.90 -2.68 6.91
C MET A 78 -1.41 -1.28 7.32
N HIS A 79 -0.10 -1.10 7.47
CA HIS A 79 0.52 0.20 7.68
C HIS A 79 0.24 1.14 6.50
N GLU A 80 0.51 0.69 5.26
CA GLU A 80 0.25 1.50 4.07
C GLU A 80 -1.25 1.74 3.84
N MET A 81 -2.12 0.78 4.18
CA MET A 81 -3.56 1.00 4.15
C MET A 81 -4.02 2.12 5.11
N THR A 82 -3.29 2.35 6.20
CA THR A 82 -3.52 3.50 7.09
C THR A 82 -3.24 4.81 6.38
N HIS A 83 -2.18 4.88 5.56
CA HIS A 83 -1.88 6.06 4.74
C HIS A 83 -2.92 6.29 3.64
N VAL A 84 -3.40 5.22 3.00
CA VAL A 84 -4.52 5.30 2.05
C VAL A 84 -5.77 5.85 2.74
N TRP A 85 -6.11 5.34 3.92
CA TRP A 85 -7.24 5.85 4.70
C TRP A 85 -7.09 7.34 5.04
N GLN A 86 -5.91 7.75 5.51
CA GLN A 86 -5.61 9.16 5.80
C GLN A 86 -5.80 10.05 4.57
N PHE A 87 -5.30 9.61 3.41
CA PHE A 87 -5.44 10.29 2.14
C PHE A 87 -6.92 10.43 1.74
N GLN A 88 -7.69 9.34 1.76
CA GLN A 88 -9.10 9.36 1.34
C GLN A 88 -9.99 10.19 2.26
N LYS A 89 -9.69 10.26 3.56
CA LYS A 89 -10.42 11.11 4.49
C LYS A 89 -10.11 12.61 4.36
N SER A 90 -9.24 12.99 3.41
CA SER A 90 -8.85 14.40 3.21
C SER A 90 -8.36 15.05 4.50
N TYR A 91 -7.78 14.28 5.41
CA TYR A 91 -6.90 14.88 6.40
C TYR A 91 -5.85 15.62 5.58
N ASN A 92 -5.71 16.92 5.79
CA ASN A 92 -4.80 17.78 5.05
C ASN A 92 -3.35 17.48 5.49
N VAL A 93 -2.93 16.22 5.41
CA VAL A 93 -1.62 15.71 5.83
C VAL A 93 -0.60 15.89 4.71
N ARG A 94 -0.71 16.99 3.94
CA ARG A 94 0.37 17.42 3.04
C ARG A 94 1.60 17.93 3.82
N LEU A 95 1.66 17.80 5.16
CA LEU A 95 2.75 18.40 5.95
C LEU A 95 3.33 17.64 7.17
N HIS A 96 2.81 16.52 7.68
CA HIS A 96 3.32 16.00 8.98
C HIS A 96 3.49 14.47 9.18
N GLY A 97 3.63 13.68 8.12
CA GLY A 97 4.08 12.29 8.26
C GLY A 97 5.11 11.97 7.19
N LEU A 98 6.39 12.01 7.53
CA LEU A 98 7.47 11.58 6.63
C LEU A 98 7.17 10.15 6.14
N PHE A 99 7.03 10.04 4.81
CA PHE A 99 6.77 8.86 3.98
C PHE A 99 7.89 7.80 4.00
N PHE A 100 8.31 7.33 5.18
CA PHE A 100 9.44 6.42 5.31
C PHE A 100 9.22 5.40 6.42
N LEU A 101 8.73 4.22 6.07
CA LEU A 101 9.10 2.94 6.69
C LEU A 101 9.31 1.88 5.60
#